data_AF-A0A151ISQ6-F1
#
_entry.id   AF-A0A151ISQ6-F1
#
_cell.length_a   1.000
_cell.length_b   1.000
_cell.length_c   1.000
_cell.angle_alpha   90.00
_cell.angle_beta   90.00
_cell.angle_gamma   90.00
#
_symmetry.space_group_name_H-M   'P 1'
#
loop_
_entity.id
_entity.type
_entity.pdbx_description
1 polymer ?
#
loop_
_entity_poly.entity_id
_entity_poly.type
_entity_poly.pdbx_seq_one_letter_code
_entity_poly.pdbx_strand_id
1 'polypeptide(L)' 'MSDLFDNGSYSDKDNKGIDPELAELLMVEKQKAQFNAQIHEFNDFCWDKCVDKPGSKLDGRTETCINNCVDRFIDYIK' A
#
# COMPACT_ATOMS: atom_id res chain seq x y z
N MET A 1 -15.34 11.42 -14.03
CA MET A 1 -14.94 10.16 -14.68
C MET A 1 -15.08 9.09 -13.62
N SER A 2 -16.31 8.68 -13.41
CA SER A 2 -16.85 8.04 -12.21
C SER A 2 -17.30 6.60 -12.51
N ASP A 3 -16.77 6.02 -13.59
CA ASP A 3 -17.42 4.90 -14.28
C ASP A 3 -16.44 3.76 -14.61
N LEU A 4 -15.47 3.48 -13.73
CA LEU A 4 -14.56 2.33 -13.87
C LEU A 4 -14.63 1.33 -12.70
N PHE A 5 -15.61 1.47 -11.80
CA PHE A 5 -15.96 0.47 -10.79
C PHE A 5 -17.32 -0.15 -11.11
N ASP A 6 -17.49 -0.70 -12.31
CA ASP A 6 -18.64 -1.56 -12.60
C ASP A 6 -18.21 -2.74 -13.50
N ASN A 7 -17.64 -3.75 -12.86
CA ASN A 7 -17.73 -5.12 -13.36
C ASN A 7 -17.67 -6.10 -12.18
N GLY A 8 -18.57 -5.86 -11.22
CA GLY A 8 -18.93 -6.85 -10.22
C GLY A 8 -20.14 -7.61 -10.73
N SER A 9 -19.93 -8.62 -11.57
CA SER A 9 -20.94 -9.69 -11.75
C SER A 9 -21.01 -10.50 -10.45
N TYR A 10 -21.47 -9.89 -9.36
CA TYR A 10 -21.90 -10.59 -8.16
C TYR A 10 -23.37 -10.91 -8.35
N SER A 11 -23.62 -12.01 -9.06
CA SER A 11 -24.96 -12.59 -9.16
C SER A 11 -25.42 -13.00 -7.77
N ASP A 12 -26.38 -12.23 -7.27
CA ASP A 12 -27.18 -12.55 -6.10
C ASP A 12 -27.87 -13.91 -6.32
N LYS A 13 -27.36 -14.96 -5.67
CA LYS A 13 -28.09 -16.19 -5.40
C LYS A 13 -27.43 -16.98 -4.26
N ASP A 14 -28.24 -17.14 -3.22
CA ASP A 14 -28.13 -18.10 -2.13
C ASP A 14 -27.24 -17.72 -0.94
N ASN A 15 -27.91 -17.67 0.22
CA ASN A 15 -27.37 -17.82 1.57
C ASN A 15 -26.60 -19.16 1.70
N LYS A 16 -25.44 -19.25 1.04
CA LYS A 16 -24.39 -20.22 1.31
C LYS A 16 -23.28 -19.44 1.97
N GLY A 17 -22.89 -19.84 3.19
CA GLY A 17 -21.77 -19.23 3.91
C GLY A 17 -20.57 -19.04 2.97
N ILE A 18 -19.89 -17.91 3.14
CA ILE A 18 -18.74 -17.48 2.32
C ILE A 18 -17.88 -18.70 2.00
N ASP A 19 -17.66 -18.95 0.71
CA ASP A 19 -16.80 -20.04 0.24
C ASP A 19 -15.44 -19.94 0.98
N PRO A 20 -15.00 -20.98 1.70
CA PRO A 20 -13.76 -20.92 2.47
C PRO A 20 -12.54 -20.54 1.63
N GLU A 21 -12.50 -20.90 0.34
CA GLU A 21 -11.43 -20.47 -0.58
C GLU A 21 -11.49 -18.94 -0.82
N LEU A 22 -12.69 -18.41 -1.06
CA LEU A 22 -12.88 -16.97 -1.25
C LEU A 22 -12.58 -16.19 0.04
N ALA A 23 -12.91 -16.74 1.20
CA ALA A 23 -12.57 -16.13 2.49
C ALA A 23 -11.05 -16.02 2.68
N GLU A 24 -10.29 -17.05 2.31
CA GLU A 24 -8.83 -17.03 2.37
C GLU A 24 -8.24 -15.98 1.41
N LEU A 25 -8.69 -15.96 0.16
CA LEU A 25 -8.26 -14.96 -0.82
C LEU A 25 -8.54 -13.54 -0.35
N LEU A 26 -9.72 -13.30 0.24
CA LEU A 26 -10.08 -11.99 0.77
C LEU A 26 -9.15 -11.55 1.92
N MET A 27 -8.74 -12.48 2.80
CA MET A 27 -7.79 -12.16 3.86
C MET A 27 -6.43 -11.77 3.31
N VAL A 28 -5.92 -12.52 2.32
CA VAL A 28 -4.63 -12.23 1.68
C VAL A 28 -4.67 -10.88 0.96
N GLU A 29 -5.72 -10.61 0.18
CA GLU A 29 -5.86 -9.34 -0.53
C GLU A 29 -6.03 -8.17 0.43
N LYS A 30 -6.74 -8.35 1.55
CA LYS A 30 -6.85 -7.34 2.60
C LYS A 30 -5.47 -7.01 3.20
N GLN A 31 -4.65 -8.01 3.50
CA GLN A 31 -3.30 -7.79 4.02
C GLN A 31 -2.43 -7.03 3.01
N LYS A 32 -2.49 -7.39 1.73
CA LYS A 32 -1.77 -6.67 0.66
C LYS A 32 -2.23 -5.21 0.56
N ALA A 33 -3.54 -4.96 0.59
CA ALA A 33 -4.09 -3.61 0.54
C ALA A 33 -3.63 -2.75 1.73
N GLN A 34 -3.62 -3.33 2.93
CA GLN A 34 -3.10 -2.66 4.13
C GLN A 34 -1.61 -2.36 4.02
N PHE A 35 -0.82 -3.31 3.52
CA PHE A 35 0.62 -3.11 3.30
C PHE A 35 0.90 -2.03 2.25
N ASN A 36 0.15 -2.01 1.15
CA ASN A 36 0.28 -0.98 0.13
C ASN A 36 -0.08 0.41 0.67
N ALA A 37 -1.11 0.51 1.52
CA ALA A 37 -1.45 1.77 2.18
C ALA A 37 -0.30 2.28 3.07
N GLN A 38 0.37 1.38 3.81
CA GLN A 38 1.56 1.74 4.58
C GLN A 38 2.72 2.21 3.68
N ILE A 39 2.96 1.55 2.55
CA ILE A 39 3.98 1.99 1.58
C ILE A 39 3.69 3.43 1.09
N HIS A 40 2.43 3.75 0.80
CA HIS A 40 2.06 5.11 0.38
C HIS A 40 2.36 6.13 1.48
N GLU A 41 2.04 5.81 2.74
CA GLU A 41 2.35 6.67 3.89
C GLU A 41 3.87 6.88 4.06
N PHE A 42 4.68 5.83 3.92
CA PHE A 42 6.14 5.94 3.97
C PHE A 42 6.68 6.81 2.84
N ASN A 43 6.13 6.65 1.63
CA ASN A 43 6.54 7.42 0.47
C ASN A 43 6.27 8.91 0.69
N ASP A 44 5.05 9.28 1.10
CA ASP A 44 4.69 10.69 1.30
C ASP A 44 5.56 11.32 2.40
N PHE A 45 5.70 10.64 3.54
CA PHE A 45 6.47 11.15 4.67
C PHE A 45 7.97 11.24 4.36
N CYS A 46 8.58 10.16 3.86
CA CYS A 46 10.03 10.14 3.65
C CYS A 46 10.44 10.97 2.44
N TRP A 47 9.56 11.12 1.44
CA TRP A 47 9.80 12.03 0.34
C TRP A 47 9.92 13.47 0.82
N ASP A 48 8.93 13.95 1.60
CA ASP A 48 8.93 15.31 2.14
C ASP A 48 10.11 15.58 3.10
N LYS A 49 10.62 14.55 3.78
CA LYS A 49 11.76 14.68 4.69
C LYS A 49 13.12 14.66 4.01
N CYS A 50 13.27 13.84 2.97
CA CYS A 50 14.58 13.54 2.39
C CYS A 50 14.82 14.19 1.03
N VAL A 51 13.77 14.54 0.28
CA VAL A 51 13.89 15.03 -1.10
C VAL A 51 13.58 16.53 -1.16
N ASP A 52 14.63 17.34 -1.23
CA ASP A 52 14.51 18.80 -1.34
C ASP A 52 14.32 19.24 -2.80
N LYS A 53 15.16 18.73 -3.72
CA LYS A 53 15.07 19.01 -5.15
C LYS A 53 15.06 17.71 -5.96
N PRO A 54 13.97 17.41 -6.68
CA PRO A 54 13.92 16.22 -7.51
C PRO A 54 14.91 16.35 -8.68
N GLY A 55 15.83 15.39 -8.77
CA GLY A 55 16.76 15.23 -9.89
C GLY A 55 16.38 14.04 -10.78
N SER A 56 17.16 13.80 -11.83
CA SER A 56 17.01 12.61 -12.69
C SER A 56 17.37 11.28 -12.00
N LYS A 57 18.06 11.37 -10.87
CA LYS A 57 18.41 10.24 -9.99
C LYS A 57 18.52 10.74 -8.56
N LEU A 58 18.28 9.84 -7.61
CA LEU A 58 18.60 10.08 -6.21
C LEU A 58 20.12 10.11 -6.05
N ASP A 59 20.65 11.15 -5.40
CA ASP A 59 22.04 11.16 -4.99
C ASP A 59 22.22 10.29 -3.72
N GLY A 60 23.47 9.91 -3.42
CA GLY A 60 23.74 8.98 -2.32
C GLY A 60 23.34 9.49 -0.93
N ARG A 61 23.27 10.82 -0.71
CA ARG A 61 22.76 11.37 0.55
C ARG A 61 21.26 11.16 0.64
N THR A 62 20.55 11.46 -0.43
CA THR A 62 19.09 11.27 -0.50
C THR A 62 18.70 9.80 -0.35
N GLU A 63 19.41 8.88 -1.01
CA GLU A 63 19.21 7.43 -0.87
C GLU A 63 19.43 6.97 0.58
N THR A 64 20.53 7.39 1.20
CA THR A 64 20.83 7.07 2.60
C THR A 64 19.77 7.65 3.54
N CYS A 65 19.28 8.87 3.27
CA CYS A 65 18.21 9.49 4.07
C CYS A 65 16.92 8.66 4.00
N ILE A 66 16.49 8.28 2.80
CA ILE A 66 15.25 7.51 2.60
C ILE A 66 15.34 6.16 3.30
N ASN A 67 16.45 5.43 3.17
CA ASN A 67 16.64 4.15 3.87
C ASN A 67 16.49 4.31 5.40
N ASN A 68 17.19 5.29 5.97
CA ASN A 68 17.08 5.57 7.41
C ASN A 68 15.66 6.03 7.81
N CYS A 69 15.00 6.82 6.96
CA CYS A 69 13.65 7.30 7.24
C CYS A 69 12.65 6.15 7.33
N VAL A 70 12.67 5.23 6.36
CA VAL A 70 11.78 4.06 6.34
C VAL A 70 12.07 3.14 7.52
N ASP A 71 13.34 2.83 7.82
CA ASP A 71 13.71 2.00 8.97
C ASP A 71 13.16 2.57 10.29
N ARG A 72 13.29 3.89 10.49
CA ARG A 72 12.77 4.57 11.69
C ARG A 72 11.24 4.62 11.75
N PHE A 73 10.58 4.73 10.61
CA PHE A 73 9.12 4.71 10.55
C PHE A 73 8.58 3.33 10.93
N ILE A 74 9.21 2.28 10.44
CA ILE A 74 8.87 0.90 10.77
C ILE A 74 9.13 0.62 12.26
N ASP A 75 10.22 1.12 12.83
CA ASP A 75 10.52 1.02 14.27
C ASP A 75 9.43 1.66 15.14
N TYR A 76 8.77 2.72 14.67
CA TYR A 76 7.69 3.40 15.39
C TYR A 76 6.34 2.66 15.31
N ILE A 77 6.09 1.95 14.21
CA ILE A 77 4.85 1.19 13.98
C ILE A 77 4.87 -0.19 14.66
N LYS A 78 6.05 -0.80 14.83
CA LYS A 78 6.21 -2.06 15.55
C LYS A 78 6.05 -1.89 17.07
#